data_AF-A0AAJ4P3K5-F1
#
_entry.id   AF-A0AAJ4P3K5-F1
#
_cell.length_a   1.000
_cell.length_b   1.000
_cell.length_c   1.000
_cell.angle_alpha   90.00
_cell.angle_beta   90.00
_cell.angle_gamma   90.00
#
_symmetry.space_group_name_H-M   'P 1'
#
loop_
_entity.id
_entity.type
_entity.pdbx_description
1 polymer ?
#
loop_
_entity_poly.entity_id
_entity_poly.type
_entity_poly.pdbx_seq_one_letter_code
_entity_poly.pdbx_strand_id
1 'polypeptide(L)'
;MVEGDAEYIIFEEFFKILTGYTPEKFNIHIISVGGLSFKRYLEIAKLLSIKTVVITDNDSDHQKNVISKYSEYNESNIKVFSEENPDLYTFEVCLYEDNKDILDSLINQHGKIDCVKNHMLSNKSSSALKILNALNSDNEFKGKFTIPQYIKEAIGWISE
;
A
#
# COMPACT_ATOMS: atom_id res chain seq x y z
N MET A 1 -8.14 -3.49 3.48
CA MET A 1 -7.86 -4.58 2.53
C MET A 1 -6.81 -4.10 1.55
N VAL A 2 -5.84 -4.94 1.24
CA VAL A 2 -4.74 -4.66 0.32
C VAL A 2 -4.67 -5.76 -0.75
N GLU A 3 -4.10 -5.45 -1.91
CA GLU A 3 -4.15 -6.32 -3.08
C GLU A 3 -3.23 -7.52 -2.96
N GLY A 4 -1.98 -7.28 -2.57
CA GLY A 4 -0.93 -8.29 -2.51
C GLY A 4 -0.21 -8.41 -1.17
N ASP A 5 0.74 -9.35 -1.16
CA ASP A 5 1.59 -9.64 0.00
C ASP A 5 2.58 -8.52 0.30
N ALA A 6 3.02 -7.76 -0.71
CA ALA A 6 3.99 -6.69 -0.54
C ALA A 6 3.43 -5.57 0.35
N GLU A 7 2.21 -5.14 0.05
CA GLU A 7 1.46 -4.20 0.86
C GLU A 7 1.22 -4.79 2.24
N TYR A 8 0.72 -6.02 2.33
CA TYR A 8 0.42 -6.68 3.60
C TYR A 8 1.63 -6.72 4.55
N ILE A 9 2.82 -7.05 4.03
CA ILE A 9 4.07 -7.13 4.81
C ILE A 9 4.40 -5.80 5.48
N ILE A 10 4.25 -4.68 4.77
CA ILE A 10 4.74 -3.37 5.24
C ILE A 10 3.65 -2.49 5.86
N PHE A 11 2.37 -2.78 5.59
CA PHE A 11 1.26 -1.89 5.94
C PHE A 11 1.16 -1.60 7.43
N GLU A 12 1.39 -2.59 8.28
CA GLU A 12 1.36 -2.42 9.74
C GLU A 12 2.40 -1.38 10.20
N GLU A 13 3.58 -1.36 9.56
CA GLU A 13 4.63 -0.40 9.88
C GLU A 13 4.29 1.00 9.40
N PHE A 14 3.69 1.15 8.22
CA PHE A 14 3.15 2.44 7.77
C PHE A 14 2.08 2.98 8.71
N PHE A 15 1.19 2.12 9.19
CA PHE A 15 0.18 2.49 10.17
C PHE A 15 0.80 2.98 11.48
N LYS A 16 1.83 2.29 12.00
CA LYS A 16 2.56 2.70 13.21
C LYS A 16 3.29 4.03 13.01
N ILE A 17 3.94 4.23 11.86
CA ILE A 17 4.65 5.47 11.55
C ILE A 17 3.69 6.67 11.56
N LEU A 18 2.49 6.52 11.00
CA LEU A 18 1.53 7.62 10.86
C LEU A 18 0.70 7.87 12.11
N THR A 19 0.35 6.83 12.87
CA THR A 19 -0.58 6.94 14.01
C THR A 19 0.08 6.82 15.38
N GLY A 20 1.32 6.31 15.44
CA GLY A 20 2.01 5.97 16.68
C GLY A 20 1.51 4.70 17.37
N TYR A 21 0.53 4.00 16.81
CA TYR A 21 -0.07 2.80 17.39
C TYR A 21 -0.21 1.68 16.35
N THR A 22 -0.53 0.48 16.81
CA THR A 22 -0.79 -0.65 15.91
C THR A 22 -2.27 -0.62 15.45
N PRO A 23 -2.60 -1.20 14.28
CA PRO A 23 -3.97 -1.27 13.79
C PRO A 23 -4.95 -1.88 14.81
N GLU A 24 -4.50 -2.87 15.59
CA GLU A 24 -5.32 -3.57 16.58
C GLU A 24 -5.81 -2.62 17.70
N LYS A 25 -5.05 -1.57 18.03
CA LYS A 25 -5.51 -0.56 19.00
C LYS A 25 -6.75 0.19 18.53
N PHE A 26 -6.97 0.25 17.22
CA PHE A 26 -8.14 0.84 16.58
C PHE A 26 -9.18 -0.22 16.18
N ASN A 27 -8.99 -1.49 16.58
CA ASN A 27 -9.81 -2.63 16.13
C ASN A 27 -9.84 -2.77 14.59
N ILE A 28 -8.72 -2.44 13.94
CA ILE A 28 -8.54 -2.53 12.49
C ILE A 28 -7.77 -3.81 12.17
N HIS A 29 -8.28 -4.56 11.18
CA HIS A 29 -7.62 -5.75 10.65
C HIS A 29 -7.17 -5.52 9.20
N ILE A 30 -5.92 -5.88 8.92
CA ILE A 30 -5.36 -5.85 7.57
C ILE A 30 -5.58 -7.22 6.94
N ILE A 31 -6.13 -7.24 5.73
CA ILE A 31 -6.40 -8.47 4.96
C ILE A 31 -5.80 -8.27 3.57
N SER A 32 -4.91 -9.18 3.17
CA SER A 32 -4.49 -9.37 1.77
C SER A 32 -5.54 -10.21 1.06
N VAL A 33 -6.05 -9.74 -0.07
CA VAL A 33 -7.08 -10.46 -0.84
C VAL A 33 -6.50 -11.36 -1.93
N GLY A 34 -5.17 -11.35 -2.13
CA GLY A 34 -4.49 -12.20 -3.11
C GLY A 34 -4.88 -11.88 -4.55
N GLY A 35 -4.98 -10.59 -4.90
CA GLY A 35 -5.36 -10.09 -6.22
C GLY A 35 -6.68 -9.31 -6.23
N LEU A 36 -7.42 -9.35 -7.34
CA LEU A 36 -8.51 -8.41 -7.61
C LEU A 36 -9.88 -8.80 -7.01
N SER A 37 -9.92 -9.68 -6.01
CA SER A 37 -11.17 -10.27 -5.47
C SER A 37 -11.88 -9.41 -4.41
N PHE A 38 -11.58 -8.10 -4.34
CA PHE A 38 -12.14 -7.17 -3.35
C PHE A 38 -13.67 -7.14 -3.31
N LYS A 39 -14.34 -7.24 -4.47
CA LYS A 39 -15.81 -7.12 -4.56
C LYS A 39 -16.55 -8.07 -3.60
N ARG A 40 -16.08 -9.32 -3.48
CA ARG A 40 -16.71 -10.31 -2.58
C ARG A 40 -16.63 -9.90 -1.11
N TYR A 41 -15.51 -9.32 -0.70
CA TYR A 41 -15.34 -8.81 0.66
C TYR A 41 -16.15 -7.53 0.87
N LEU A 42 -16.21 -6.67 -0.14
CA LEU A 42 -17.01 -5.44 -0.10
C LEU A 42 -18.51 -5.72 0.02
N GLU A 43 -19.04 -6.76 -0.62
CA GLU A 43 -20.44 -7.19 -0.42
C GLU A 43 -20.71 -7.51 1.06
N ILE A 44 -19.81 -8.25 1.71
CA ILE A 44 -19.95 -8.61 3.13
C ILE A 44 -19.83 -7.35 4.00
N ALA A 45 -18.83 -6.50 3.74
CA ALA A 45 -18.63 -5.25 4.48
C ALA A 45 -19.83 -4.31 4.37
N LYS A 46 -20.45 -4.23 3.18
CA LYS A 46 -21.66 -3.47 2.92
C LYS A 46 -22.85 -4.01 3.72
N LEU A 47 -23.11 -5.31 3.63
CA LEU A 47 -24.20 -5.96 4.36
C LEU A 47 -24.09 -5.81 5.88
N LEU A 48 -22.87 -5.86 6.42
CA LEU A 48 -22.60 -5.77 7.85
C LEU A 48 -22.29 -4.34 8.31
N SER A 49 -22.29 -3.35 7.42
CA SER A 49 -21.91 -1.95 7.70
C SER A 49 -20.53 -1.82 8.37
N ILE A 50 -19.57 -2.66 7.99
CA ILE A 50 -18.21 -2.64 8.53
C ILE A 50 -17.42 -1.55 7.82
N LYS A 51 -16.79 -0.64 8.59
CA LYS A 51 -15.91 0.40 8.05
C LYS A 51 -14.71 -0.25 7.35
N THR A 52 -14.57 -0.04 6.04
CA THR A 52 -13.64 -0.80 5.20
C THR A 52 -12.93 0.11 4.22
N VAL A 53 -11.60 -0.01 4.18
CA VAL A 53 -10.77 0.56 3.12
C VAL A 53 -10.30 -0.52 2.17
N VAL A 54 -10.33 -0.23 0.87
CA VAL A 54 -9.59 -0.95 -0.17
C VAL A 54 -8.43 -0.10 -0.65
N ILE A 55 -7.27 -0.72 -0.75
CA ILE A 55 -6.07 -0.15 -1.35
C ILE A 55 -5.70 -1.08 -2.50
N THR A 56 -5.61 -0.53 -3.71
CA THR A 56 -5.45 -1.32 -4.95
C THR A 56 -4.67 -0.51 -5.96
N ASP A 57 -4.05 -1.20 -6.90
CA ASP A 57 -3.29 -0.60 -7.98
C ASP A 57 -4.21 -0.03 -9.07
N ASN A 58 -3.75 1.00 -9.78
CA ASN A 58 -4.50 1.58 -10.90
C ASN A 58 -4.20 0.85 -12.23
N ASP A 59 -3.11 0.07 -12.32
CA ASP A 59 -2.67 -0.67 -13.50
C ASP A 59 -2.69 0.19 -14.79
N SER A 60 -2.26 1.44 -14.68
CA SER A 60 -2.22 2.48 -15.72
C SER A 60 -3.59 2.95 -16.24
N ASP A 61 -4.69 2.58 -15.58
CA ASP A 61 -6.06 3.02 -15.92
C ASP A 61 -6.91 3.20 -14.65
N HIS A 62 -6.68 4.32 -13.95
CA HIS A 62 -7.42 4.67 -12.73
C HIS A 62 -8.94 4.73 -12.94
N GLN A 63 -9.39 5.27 -14.08
CA GLN A 63 -10.82 5.39 -14.39
C GLN A 63 -11.49 4.01 -14.48
N LYS A 64 -10.86 3.05 -15.15
CA LYS A 64 -11.42 1.70 -15.32
C LYS A 64 -11.22 0.83 -14.09
N ASN A 65 -9.99 0.77 -13.57
CA ASN A 65 -9.58 -0.22 -12.58
C ASN A 65 -9.95 0.17 -11.15
N VAL A 66 -10.24 1.46 -10.91
CA VAL A 66 -10.62 1.99 -9.60
C VAL A 66 -12.04 2.55 -9.66
N ILE A 67 -12.25 3.67 -10.36
CA ILE A 67 -13.53 4.39 -10.32
C ILE A 67 -14.68 3.52 -10.84
N SER A 68 -14.58 3.03 -12.08
CA SER A 68 -15.65 2.25 -12.72
C SER A 68 -15.81 0.87 -12.09
N LYS A 69 -14.71 0.26 -11.63
CA LYS A 69 -14.73 -1.08 -11.04
C LYS A 69 -15.49 -1.10 -9.71
N TYR A 70 -15.37 -0.05 -8.90
CA TYR A 70 -15.94 0.02 -7.55
C TYR A 70 -17.10 1.02 -7.40
N SER A 71 -17.63 1.56 -8.51
CA SER A 71 -18.70 2.57 -8.50
C SER A 71 -20.02 2.12 -7.84
N GLU A 72 -20.20 0.82 -7.60
CA GLU A 72 -21.35 0.24 -6.90
C GLU A 72 -21.22 0.31 -5.37
N TYR A 73 -20.03 0.63 -4.86
CA TYR A 73 -19.69 0.68 -3.43
C TYR A 73 -19.55 2.13 -2.93
N ASN A 74 -20.59 2.95 -3.13
CA ASN A 74 -20.61 4.36 -2.70
C ASN A 74 -21.10 4.56 -1.26
N GLU A 75 -20.91 3.56 -0.40
CA GLU A 75 -21.37 3.63 0.99
C GLU A 75 -20.43 4.50 1.84
N SER A 76 -20.97 5.24 2.81
CA SER A 76 -20.16 6.10 3.69
C SER A 76 -19.10 5.35 4.51
N ASN A 77 -19.30 4.05 4.74
CA ASN A 77 -18.38 3.18 5.47
C ASN A 77 -17.39 2.43 4.56
N ILE A 78 -17.40 2.66 3.25
CA ILE A 78 -16.48 2.02 2.30
C ILE A 78 -15.73 3.10 1.52
N LYS A 79 -14.40 2.99 1.47
CA LYS A 79 -13.58 3.81 0.56
C LYS A 79 -12.57 2.96 -0.18
N VAL A 80 -12.30 3.37 -1.41
CA VAL A 80 -11.25 2.81 -2.26
C VAL A 80 -10.21 3.88 -2.49
N PHE A 81 -8.95 3.56 -2.22
CA PHE A 81 -7.80 4.42 -2.45
C PHE A 81 -6.86 3.75 -3.43
N SER A 82 -6.36 4.56 -4.36
CA SER A 82 -5.37 4.18 -5.36
C SER A 82 -4.60 5.44 -5.74
N GLU A 83 -3.46 5.27 -6.38
CA GLU A 83 -2.77 6.37 -7.02
C GLU A 83 -3.56 6.83 -8.26
N GLU A 84 -3.70 8.14 -8.46
CA GLU A 84 -4.45 8.69 -9.59
C GLU A 84 -3.58 8.79 -10.85
N ASN A 85 -2.27 8.97 -10.69
CA ASN A 85 -1.34 9.05 -11.81
C ASN A 85 -1.15 7.66 -12.47
N PRO A 86 -1.52 7.47 -13.75
CA PRO A 86 -1.36 6.19 -14.45
C PRO A 86 0.10 5.77 -14.67
N ASP A 87 1.07 6.69 -14.55
CA ASP A 87 2.50 6.35 -14.60
C ASP A 87 2.99 5.71 -13.29
N LEU A 88 2.27 5.95 -12.18
CA LEU A 88 2.49 5.36 -10.87
C LEU A 88 1.51 4.20 -10.66
N TYR A 89 1.63 3.19 -11.52
CA TYR A 89 0.55 2.23 -11.75
C TYR A 89 0.39 1.13 -10.72
N THR A 90 1.43 0.89 -9.91
CA THR A 90 1.46 -0.19 -8.92
C THR A 90 2.20 0.23 -7.66
N PHE A 91 1.90 -0.42 -6.55
CA PHE A 91 2.51 -0.17 -5.25
C PHE A 91 4.04 -0.03 -5.29
N GLU A 92 4.75 -0.94 -5.97
CA GLU A 92 6.22 -0.89 -6.01
C GLU A 92 6.75 0.35 -6.75
N VAL A 93 6.04 0.80 -7.78
CA VAL A 93 6.42 2.01 -8.53
C VAL A 93 6.18 3.24 -7.68
N CYS A 94 5.04 3.32 -6.98
CA CYS A 94 4.74 4.41 -6.04
C CYS A 94 5.83 4.51 -4.96
N LEU A 95 6.16 3.38 -4.31
CA LEU A 95 7.23 3.35 -3.32
C LEU A 95 8.58 3.77 -3.90
N TYR A 96 8.92 3.29 -5.10
CA TYR A 96 10.19 3.61 -5.73
C TYR A 96 10.34 5.09 -6.07
N GLU A 97 9.34 5.67 -6.74
CA GLU A 97 9.42 7.07 -7.19
C GLU A 97 9.43 8.05 -5.99
N ASP A 98 8.72 7.74 -4.90
CA ASP A 98 8.74 8.54 -3.67
C ASP A 98 10.06 8.42 -2.86
N ASN A 99 10.86 7.38 -3.10
CA ASN A 99 12.00 7.01 -2.24
C ASN A 99 13.25 6.60 -3.02
N LYS A 100 13.40 7.11 -4.25
CA LYS A 100 14.38 6.62 -5.22
C LYS A 100 15.80 6.49 -4.66
N ASP A 101 16.35 7.55 -4.09
CA ASP A 101 17.75 7.59 -3.64
C ASP A 101 18.02 6.60 -2.49
N ILE A 102 17.10 6.51 -1.53
CA ILE A 102 17.26 5.62 -0.36
C ILE A 102 16.99 4.16 -0.73
N LEU A 103 16.09 3.89 -1.68
CA LEU A 103 15.81 2.54 -2.15
C LEU A 103 16.90 2.03 -3.09
N ASP A 104 17.48 2.89 -3.92
CA ASP A 104 18.66 2.55 -4.72
C ASP A 104 19.80 2.11 -3.81
N SER A 105 20.04 2.86 -2.74
CA SER A 105 21.06 2.53 -1.73
C SER A 105 20.76 1.24 -0.95
N LEU A 106 19.49 1.04 -0.55
CA LEU A 106 19.07 -0.13 0.22
C LEU A 106 19.07 -1.44 -0.59
N ILE A 107 18.59 -1.38 -1.84
CA ILE A 107 18.34 -2.58 -2.64
C ILE A 107 19.57 -2.92 -3.48
N ASN A 108 20.30 -1.93 -3.99
CA ASN A 108 21.49 -2.13 -4.83
C ASN A 108 22.81 -2.05 -4.05
N GLN A 109 22.85 -2.51 -2.80
CA GLN A 109 24.04 -2.44 -1.93
C GLN A 109 25.32 -3.05 -2.55
N HIS A 110 25.18 -4.02 -3.47
CA HIS A 110 26.31 -4.68 -4.13
C HIS A 110 26.56 -4.21 -5.56
N GLY A 111 25.82 -3.21 -6.06
CA GLY A 111 26.01 -2.66 -7.42
C GLY A 111 25.73 -3.66 -8.55
N LYS A 112 24.91 -4.68 -8.31
CA LYS A 112 24.58 -5.75 -9.28
C LYS A 112 23.20 -5.58 -9.93
N ILE A 113 22.43 -4.60 -9.49
CA ILE A 113 21.08 -4.35 -9.97
C ILE A 113 21.13 -3.13 -10.89
N ASP A 114 20.83 -3.35 -12.17
CA ASP A 114 20.85 -2.29 -13.19
C ASP A 114 19.69 -1.30 -13.01
N CYS A 115 18.51 -1.79 -12.62
CA CYS A 115 17.32 -0.98 -12.37
C CYS A 115 16.57 -1.51 -11.15
N VAL A 116 16.62 -0.75 -10.06
CA VAL A 116 16.00 -1.13 -8.77
C VAL A 116 14.49 -1.19 -8.88
N LYS A 117 13.85 -0.27 -9.62
CA LYS A 117 12.42 -0.34 -9.90
C LYS A 117 12.00 -1.68 -10.53
N ASN A 118 12.71 -2.12 -11.57
CA ASN A 118 12.42 -3.41 -12.23
C ASN A 118 12.69 -4.60 -11.31
N HIS A 119 13.71 -4.51 -10.47
CA HIS A 119 13.97 -5.52 -9.45
C HIS A 119 12.82 -5.62 -8.46
N MET A 120 12.31 -4.50 -7.94
CA MET A 120 11.18 -4.45 -7.01
C MET A 120 9.92 -5.07 -7.63
N LEU A 121 9.60 -4.71 -8.88
CA LEU A 121 8.47 -5.29 -9.61
C LEU A 121 8.56 -6.82 -9.75
N SER A 122 9.78 -7.35 -9.93
CA SER A 122 10.01 -8.80 -10.05
C SER A 122 10.12 -9.51 -8.71
N ASN A 123 10.31 -8.77 -7.62
CA ASN A 123 10.65 -9.27 -6.28
C ASN A 123 9.80 -8.56 -5.22
N LYS A 124 8.49 -8.47 -5.45
CA LYS A 124 7.54 -7.64 -4.68
C LYS A 124 7.65 -7.87 -3.16
N SER A 125 7.34 -9.08 -2.70
CA SER A 125 7.31 -9.42 -1.28
C SER A 125 8.69 -9.34 -0.61
N SER A 126 9.76 -9.74 -1.30
CA SER A 126 11.11 -9.68 -0.73
C SER A 126 11.65 -8.26 -0.68
N SER A 127 11.27 -7.39 -1.62
CA SER A 127 11.56 -5.96 -1.58
C SER A 127 10.80 -5.29 -0.44
N ALA A 128 9.50 -5.58 -0.28
CA ALA A 128 8.72 -5.08 0.85
C ALA A 128 9.33 -5.49 2.20
N LEU A 129 9.76 -6.75 2.34
CA LEU A 129 10.42 -7.22 3.56
C LEU A 129 11.76 -6.52 3.83
N LYS A 130 12.57 -6.25 2.80
CA LYS A 130 13.82 -5.47 2.95
C LYS A 130 13.53 -4.05 3.43
N ILE A 131 12.52 -3.39 2.85
CA ILE A 131 12.11 -2.04 3.25
C ILE A 131 11.60 -2.05 4.69
N LEU A 132 10.73 -3.00 5.05
CA LEU A 132 10.24 -3.17 6.43
C LEU A 132 11.39 -3.32 7.44
N ASN A 133 12.37 -4.17 7.13
CA ASN A 133 13.53 -4.37 8.00
C ASN A 133 14.33 -3.07 8.17
N ALA A 134 14.51 -2.28 7.10
CA ALA A 134 15.18 -0.99 7.18
C ALA A 134 14.37 0.02 8.01
N LEU A 135 13.05 0.12 7.82
CA LEU A 135 12.16 0.98 8.62
C LEU A 135 12.18 0.65 10.12
N ASN A 136 12.44 -0.62 10.47
CA ASN A 136 12.50 -1.08 11.85
C ASN A 136 13.88 -0.95 12.50
N SER A 137 14.96 -0.98 11.72
CA SER A 137 16.34 -1.05 12.24
C SER A 137 17.14 0.24 12.07
N ASP A 138 16.75 1.11 11.13
CA ASP A 138 17.47 2.33 10.80
C ASP A 138 16.55 3.55 10.92
N ASN A 139 16.77 4.33 12.01
CA ASN A 139 16.00 5.55 12.27
C ASN A 139 16.27 6.65 11.24
N GLU A 140 17.47 6.70 10.64
CA GLU A 140 17.78 7.68 9.59
C GLU A 140 17.04 7.32 8.30
N PHE A 141 17.03 6.04 7.92
CA PHE A 141 16.22 5.54 6.81
C PHE A 141 14.74 5.85 7.05
N LYS A 142 14.21 5.52 8.24
CA LYS A 142 12.83 5.77 8.62
C LYS A 142 12.46 7.26 8.55
N GLY A 143 13.35 8.14 9.00
CA GLY A 143 13.13 9.59 8.97
C GLY A 143 13.14 10.21 7.58
N LYS A 144 13.77 9.54 6.60
CA LYS A 144 13.82 9.97 5.19
C LYS A 144 12.75 9.31 4.32
N PHE A 145 12.15 8.21 4.79
CA PHE A 145 11.20 7.44 4.03
C PHE A 145 9.86 8.16 3.88
N THR A 146 9.38 8.28 2.65
CA THR A 146 8.10 8.86 2.29
C THR A 146 7.08 7.76 2.00
N ILE A 147 6.03 7.69 2.80
CA ILE A 147 4.87 6.81 2.54
C ILE A 147 4.00 7.44 1.43
N PRO A 148 3.55 6.68 0.42
CA PRO A 148 2.69 7.18 -0.64
C PRO A 148 1.42 7.86 -0.13
N GLN A 149 0.97 8.89 -0.85
CA GLN A 149 -0.09 9.77 -0.38
C GLN A 149 -1.44 9.05 -0.22
N TYR A 150 -1.84 8.24 -1.20
CA TYR A 150 -3.09 7.46 -1.13
C TYR A 150 -3.12 6.49 0.07
N ILE A 151 -1.96 6.00 0.53
CA ILE A 151 -1.83 5.16 1.73
C ILE A 151 -1.98 6.00 3.00
N LYS A 152 -1.39 7.20 3.05
CA LYS A 152 -1.57 8.12 4.18
C LYS A 152 -3.04 8.48 4.36
N GLU A 153 -3.73 8.78 3.27
CA GLU A 153 -5.16 9.11 3.27
C GLU A 153 -6.03 7.92 3.68
N ALA A 154 -5.71 6.73 3.16
CA ALA A 154 -6.37 5.49 3.56
C ALA A 154 -6.26 5.24 5.06
N ILE A 155 -5.05 5.38 5.63
CA ILE A 155 -4.78 5.18 7.06
C ILE A 155 -5.48 6.25 7.88
N GLY A 156 -5.38 7.52 7.48
CA GLY A 156 -6.07 8.63 8.15
C GLY A 156 -7.57 8.36 8.24
N TRP A 157 -8.22 8.12 7.10
CA TRP A 157 -9.66 7.92 7.05
C TRP A 157 -10.13 6.70 7.85
N ILE A 158 -9.42 5.56 7.81
CA ILE A 158 -9.84 4.38 8.57
C ILE A 158 -9.66 4.57 10.08
N SER A 159 -8.67 5.36 10.50
CA SER A 159 -8.34 5.64 11.90
C SER A 159 -9.17 6.74 12.58
N GLU A 160 -9.97 7.51 11.81
CA GLU A 160 -10.98 8.46 12.31
C GLU A 160 -12.14 7.77 13.05
#